data_AF-A0A6N7WG86-F1
#
_entry.id   AF-A0A6N7WG86-F1
#
_cell.length_a   1.000
_cell.length_b   1.000
_cell.length_c   1.000
_cell.angle_alpha   90.00
_cell.angle_beta   90.00
_cell.angle_gamma   90.00
#
_symmetry.space_group_name_H-M   'P 1'
#
loop_
_entity.id
_entity.type
_entity.pdbx_description
1 polymer ?
#
loop_
_entity_poly.entity_id
_entity_poly.type
_entity_poly.pdbx_seq_one_letter_code
_entity_poly.pdbx_strand_id
1 'polypeptide(L)'
;MVYIDAFLPWDRDMAKRARHTGKGFIRRRIMGNRPLEWTVLEEEIQFRFHMLPEGWMKKTEKLCGRLLEAVAEAAGGNQIWMAPELRNILGKTKAGAVFSSLPVPEPALMRLLWKQQGFFPYMTIIMPDFGKEDFYEEIEAEAELVREFLEGDYDGLNGLLLVSRALEGGLQISLEEEVPYYSHIYQDTGLPVICAGSPAVAGSRGSICIDMRPGYRIAFRRLPENTIYLDMTSEAEKERLLCAKRKDISYVSALNILDTYVRKRYNTNRYQESDDNQPYK
;
A
#
# COMPACT_ATOMS: atom_id res chain seq x y z
N MET A 1 -0.89 14.23 -4.52
CA MET A 1 -2.28 13.78 -4.28
C MET A 1 -2.37 12.32 -4.71
N VAL A 2 -2.72 11.43 -3.78
CA VAL A 2 -2.90 9.99 -3.99
C VAL A 2 -4.36 9.70 -4.26
N TYR A 3 -4.65 8.85 -5.26
CA TYR A 3 -6.01 8.48 -5.62
C TYR A 3 -6.25 7.00 -5.30
N ILE A 4 -7.33 6.71 -4.56
CA ILE A 4 -7.68 5.37 -4.13
C ILE A 4 -9.11 5.02 -4.57
N ASP A 5 -9.27 4.01 -5.42
CA ASP A 5 -10.58 3.43 -5.75
C ASP A 5 -10.87 2.27 -4.77
N ALA A 6 -11.86 2.47 -3.90
CA ALA A 6 -12.22 1.57 -2.81
C ALA A 6 -13.52 0.81 -3.11
N PHE A 7 -13.40 -0.50 -3.38
CA PHE A 7 -14.53 -1.37 -3.69
C PHE A 7 -15.12 -1.99 -2.41
N LEU A 8 -16.43 -1.80 -2.23
CA LEU A 8 -17.18 -2.19 -1.04
C LEU A 8 -18.32 -3.16 -1.41
N PRO A 9 -18.64 -4.15 -0.57
CA PRO A 9 -19.85 -4.95 -0.74
C PRO A 9 -21.09 -4.07 -0.56
N TRP A 10 -22.24 -4.60 -1.00
CA TRP A 10 -23.52 -3.92 -0.79
C TRP A 10 -23.82 -3.70 0.70
N ASP A 11 -23.99 -2.44 1.10
CA ASP A 11 -24.45 -2.04 2.43
C ASP A 11 -25.83 -1.40 2.34
N ARG A 12 -26.84 -2.05 2.94
CA ARG A 12 -28.23 -1.64 2.86
C ARG A 12 -28.51 -0.31 3.56
N ASP A 13 -27.82 0.00 4.65
CA ASP A 13 -28.07 1.21 5.44
C ASP A 13 -27.46 2.42 4.73
N MET A 14 -26.24 2.27 4.22
CA MET A 14 -25.61 3.28 3.40
C MET A 14 -26.40 3.52 2.10
N ALA A 15 -26.87 2.45 1.44
CA ALA A 15 -27.72 2.55 0.25
C ALA A 15 -29.08 3.20 0.50
N LYS A 16 -29.61 3.16 1.73
CA LYS A 16 -30.84 3.88 2.10
C LYS A 16 -30.54 5.36 2.30
N ARG A 17 -29.47 5.71 3.02
CA ARG A 17 -29.06 7.10 3.27
C ARG A 17 -28.72 7.86 2.01
N ALA A 18 -28.00 7.26 1.07
CA ALA A 18 -27.73 7.86 -0.24
C ALA A 18 -29.00 8.25 -1.03
N ARG A 19 -30.16 7.65 -0.72
CA ARG A 19 -31.45 8.05 -1.32
C ARG A 19 -32.08 9.28 -0.68
N HIS A 20 -31.65 9.65 0.52
CA HIS A 20 -32.22 10.73 1.31
C HIS A 20 -31.44 12.06 1.17
N THR A 21 -30.18 12.01 0.73
CA THR A 21 -29.25 13.16 0.68
C THR A 21 -29.17 13.85 -0.68
N GLY A 22 -29.64 13.22 -1.75
CA GLY A 22 -29.56 13.76 -3.11
C GLY A 22 -30.90 14.27 -3.64
N LYS A 23 -30.99 15.60 -3.83
CA LYS A 23 -31.83 16.25 -4.84
C LYS A 23 -31.82 15.43 -6.14
N GLY A 24 -33.02 15.08 -6.64
CA GLY A 24 -33.35 14.74 -8.04
C GLY A 24 -32.37 13.91 -8.87
N PHE A 25 -32.85 12.77 -9.37
CA PHE A 25 -32.23 11.83 -10.34
C PHE A 25 -31.11 10.97 -9.74
N ILE A 26 -31.30 9.67 -9.45
CA ILE A 26 -31.75 8.63 -10.37
C ILE A 26 -32.56 7.54 -9.65
N ARG A 27 -33.70 7.22 -10.28
CA ARG A 27 -34.74 6.26 -9.89
C ARG A 27 -34.23 4.84 -9.60
N ARG A 28 -34.96 4.13 -8.72
CA ARG A 28 -34.98 2.68 -8.41
C ARG A 28 -34.80 1.69 -9.59
N ARG A 29 -34.80 2.13 -10.85
CA ARG A 29 -34.73 1.27 -12.05
C ARG A 29 -33.35 1.22 -12.72
N ILE A 30 -32.40 2.10 -12.39
CA ILE A 30 -31.04 2.10 -13.00
C ILE A 30 -29.98 1.47 -12.07
N MET A 31 -30.26 1.34 -10.76
CA MET A 31 -29.37 0.66 -9.79
C MET A 31 -29.26 -0.87 -9.96
N GLY A 32 -29.90 -1.46 -10.97
CA GLY A 32 -29.94 -2.92 -11.12
C GLY A 32 -28.58 -3.55 -11.44
N ASN A 33 -27.61 -2.76 -11.91
CA ASN A 33 -26.42 -3.34 -12.52
C ASN A 33 -25.11 -2.55 -12.39
N ARG A 34 -25.09 -1.30 -11.91
CA ARG A 34 -23.85 -0.49 -11.78
C ARG A 34 -23.54 -0.14 -10.32
N PRO A 35 -22.26 -0.06 -9.92
CA PRO A 35 -21.86 0.38 -8.58
C PRO A 35 -22.44 1.75 -8.21
N LEU A 36 -22.73 1.96 -6.93
CA LEU A 36 -22.96 3.31 -6.39
C LEU A 36 -21.61 3.94 -6.10
N GLU A 37 -21.40 5.17 -6.56
CA GLU A 37 -20.11 5.84 -6.48
C GLU A 37 -20.21 7.16 -5.74
N TRP A 38 -19.19 7.47 -4.94
CA TRP A 38 -19.02 8.78 -4.30
C TRP A 38 -17.54 9.03 -4.02
N THR A 39 -17.19 10.31 -3.87
CA THR A 39 -15.81 10.75 -3.69
C THR A 39 -15.67 11.44 -2.35
N VAL A 40 -14.55 11.21 -1.67
CA VAL A 40 -14.16 11.88 -0.43
C VAL A 40 -12.73 12.38 -0.60
N LEU A 41 -12.51 13.66 -0.37
CA LEU A 41 -11.18 14.28 -0.42
C LEU A 41 -10.70 14.54 0.99
N GLU A 42 -9.44 14.20 1.28
CA GLU A 42 -8.82 14.48 2.56
C GLU A 42 -7.31 14.66 2.43
N GLU A 43 -6.81 15.81 2.89
CA GLU A 43 -5.38 16.13 2.90
C GLU A 43 -4.73 15.82 1.54
N GLU A 44 -3.92 14.76 1.50
CA GLU A 44 -3.17 14.31 0.33
C GLU A 44 -3.80 13.10 -0.39
N ILE A 45 -4.98 12.63 0.03
CA ILE A 45 -5.65 11.45 -0.51
C ILE A 45 -7.08 11.77 -0.99
N GLN A 46 -7.42 11.31 -2.19
CA GLN A 46 -8.78 11.25 -2.69
C GLN A 46 -9.26 9.80 -2.75
N PHE A 47 -10.34 9.51 -2.03
CA PHE A 47 -11.05 8.23 -2.13
C PHE A 47 -12.18 8.34 -3.13
N ARG A 48 -12.26 7.40 -4.06
CA ARG A 48 -13.47 7.10 -4.81
C ARG A 48 -14.00 5.76 -4.33
N PHE A 49 -15.17 5.76 -3.73
CA PHE A 49 -15.79 4.55 -3.23
C PHE A 49 -16.75 3.97 -4.26
N HIS A 50 -16.71 2.66 -4.45
CA HIS A 50 -17.59 1.90 -5.32
C HIS A 50 -18.33 0.84 -4.50
N MET A 51 -19.58 1.11 -4.14
CA MET A 51 -20.43 0.11 -3.48
C MET A 51 -21.10 -0.78 -4.52
N LEU A 52 -20.74 -2.05 -4.51
CA LEU A 52 -21.19 -3.03 -5.49
C LEU A 52 -22.70 -3.33 -5.34
N PRO A 53 -23.45 -3.53 -6.44
CA PRO A 53 -24.87 -3.86 -6.36
C PRO A 53 -25.12 -5.19 -5.66
N GLU A 54 -26.19 -5.26 -4.85
CA GLU A 54 -26.64 -6.51 -4.22
C GLU A 54 -26.77 -7.66 -5.21
N GLY A 55 -27.24 -7.38 -6.43
CA GLY A 55 -27.41 -8.37 -7.50
C GLY A 55 -26.11 -8.96 -8.05
N TRP A 56 -24.96 -8.32 -7.84
CA TRP A 56 -23.65 -8.89 -8.16
C TRP A 56 -23.23 -9.89 -7.08
N MET A 57 -23.49 -9.58 -5.81
CA MET A 57 -23.14 -10.41 -4.65
C MET A 57 -23.88 -11.76 -4.61
N LYS A 58 -24.98 -11.93 -5.35
CA LYS A 58 -25.80 -13.15 -5.36
C LYS A 58 -25.14 -14.35 -6.05
N LYS A 59 -24.24 -14.13 -7.01
CA LYS A 59 -23.58 -15.21 -7.77
C LYS A 59 -22.10 -14.87 -7.94
N THR A 60 -21.22 -15.70 -7.39
CA THR A 60 -19.76 -15.48 -7.39
C THR A 60 -19.19 -15.28 -8.78
N GLU A 61 -19.60 -16.07 -9.77
CA GLU A 61 -19.12 -15.93 -11.17
C GLU A 61 -19.47 -14.56 -11.77
N LYS A 62 -20.69 -14.11 -11.52
CA LYS A 62 -21.20 -12.82 -12.00
C LYS A 62 -20.50 -11.65 -11.30
N LEU A 63 -20.18 -11.80 -10.01
CA LEU A 63 -19.37 -10.85 -9.26
C LEU A 63 -17.97 -10.75 -9.88
N CYS A 64 -17.30 -11.88 -10.12
CA CYS A 64 -15.93 -11.90 -10.63
C CYS A 64 -15.81 -11.20 -11.98
N GLY A 65 -16.67 -11.56 -12.96
CA GLY A 65 -16.60 -10.97 -14.30
C GLY A 65 -16.80 -9.45 -14.29
N ARG A 66 -17.79 -8.98 -13.54
CA ARG A 66 -18.12 -7.55 -13.50
C ARG A 66 -17.21 -6.72 -12.62
N LEU A 67 -16.67 -7.31 -11.57
CA LEU A 67 -15.68 -6.64 -10.75
C LEU A 67 -14.38 -6.45 -11.52
N LEU A 68 -13.95 -7.43 -12.33
CA LEU A 68 -12.81 -7.27 -13.23
C LEU A 68 -13.02 -6.10 -14.20
N GLU A 69 -14.19 -6.01 -14.81
CA GLU A 69 -14.56 -4.89 -15.68
C GLU A 69 -14.51 -3.55 -14.93
N ALA A 70 -15.16 -3.47 -13.75
CA ALA A 70 -15.21 -2.24 -12.97
C ALA A 70 -13.83 -1.80 -12.46
N VAL A 71 -12.98 -2.75 -12.08
CA VAL A 71 -11.59 -2.49 -11.67
C VAL A 71 -10.78 -2.00 -12.86
N ALA A 72 -10.91 -2.62 -14.03
CA ALA A 72 -10.23 -2.18 -15.24
C ALA A 72 -10.68 -0.78 -15.70
N GLU A 73 -11.97 -0.45 -15.58
CA GLU A 73 -12.51 0.89 -15.86
C GLU A 73 -11.99 1.94 -14.86
N ALA A 74 -11.80 1.56 -13.59
CA ALA A 74 -11.27 2.44 -12.55
C ALA A 74 -9.74 2.63 -12.62
N ALA A 75 -9.01 1.66 -13.19
CA ALA A 75 -7.54 1.56 -13.19
C ALA A 75 -6.81 2.61 -14.04
N GLY A 76 -7.33 3.84 -14.17
CA GLY A 76 -6.63 5.00 -14.75
C GLY A 76 -5.42 5.48 -13.93
N GLY A 77 -4.61 4.57 -13.39
CA GLY A 77 -3.43 4.82 -12.57
C GLY A 77 -3.71 4.94 -11.06
N ASN A 78 -4.93 4.70 -10.61
CA ASN A 78 -5.28 4.82 -9.19
C ASN A 78 -4.96 3.56 -8.40
N GLN A 79 -4.66 3.73 -7.10
CA GLN A 79 -4.52 2.61 -6.20
C GLN A 79 -5.86 1.93 -5.98
N ILE A 80 -5.91 0.62 -6.17
CA ILE A 80 -7.11 -0.17 -5.89
C ILE A 80 -7.07 -0.67 -4.45
N TRP A 81 -8.19 -0.53 -3.75
CA TRP A 81 -8.45 -1.18 -2.48
C TRP A 81 -9.75 -1.99 -2.55
N MET A 82 -9.75 -3.17 -1.94
CA MET A 82 -10.94 -4.02 -1.87
C MET A 82 -11.25 -4.40 -0.43
N ALA A 83 -12.53 -4.31 -0.08
CA ALA A 83 -13.02 -4.74 1.21
C ALA A 83 -12.67 -6.22 1.48
N PRO A 84 -12.25 -6.57 2.72
CA PRO A 84 -11.96 -7.95 3.12
C PRO A 84 -13.03 -8.97 2.72
N GLU A 85 -14.31 -8.58 2.77
CA GLU A 85 -15.45 -9.42 2.41
C GLU A 85 -15.41 -9.80 0.93
N LEU A 86 -15.03 -8.86 0.05
CA LEU A 86 -14.86 -9.12 -1.38
C LEU A 86 -13.62 -9.98 -1.64
N ARG A 87 -12.48 -9.65 -1.01
CA ARG A 87 -11.25 -10.45 -1.11
C ARG A 87 -11.48 -11.90 -0.68
N ASN A 88 -12.24 -12.14 0.39
CA ASN A 88 -12.59 -13.47 0.87
C ASN A 88 -13.48 -14.26 -0.11
N ILE A 89 -14.39 -13.59 -0.82
CA ILE A 89 -15.21 -14.23 -1.86
C ILE A 89 -14.34 -14.58 -3.07
N LEU A 90 -13.52 -13.63 -3.52
CA LEU A 90 -12.67 -13.76 -4.71
C LEU A 90 -11.56 -14.79 -4.50
N GLY A 91 -10.94 -14.84 -3.33
CA GLY A 91 -9.90 -15.80 -2.98
C GLY A 91 -10.31 -17.27 -3.10
N LYS A 92 -11.62 -17.57 -3.16
CA LYS A 92 -12.17 -18.91 -3.41
C LYS A 92 -12.31 -19.25 -4.89
N THR A 93 -11.93 -18.34 -5.78
CA THR A 93 -12.12 -18.45 -7.22
C THR A 93 -10.78 -18.38 -7.94
N LYS A 94 -10.74 -18.78 -9.22
CA LYS A 94 -9.54 -18.57 -10.06
C LYS A 94 -9.21 -17.09 -10.26
N ALA A 95 -10.20 -16.19 -10.21
CA ALA A 95 -10.00 -14.75 -10.23
C ALA A 95 -9.38 -14.22 -8.92
N GLY A 96 -9.40 -15.02 -7.85
CA GLY A 96 -8.75 -14.73 -6.58
C GLY A 96 -7.26 -14.43 -6.75
N ALA A 97 -6.57 -15.12 -7.66
CA ALA A 97 -5.16 -14.86 -7.96
C ALA A 97 -4.92 -13.43 -8.51
N VAL A 98 -5.85 -12.92 -9.32
CA VAL A 98 -5.78 -11.56 -9.89
C VAL A 98 -5.99 -10.49 -8.82
N PHE A 99 -6.77 -10.81 -7.79
CA PHE A 99 -7.14 -9.86 -6.73
C PHE A 99 -6.43 -10.09 -5.39
N SER A 100 -5.65 -11.17 -5.27
CA SER A 100 -4.89 -11.52 -4.06
C SER A 100 -3.58 -10.75 -3.97
N SER A 101 -3.00 -10.37 -5.11
CA SER A 101 -1.92 -9.39 -5.17
C SER A 101 -2.55 -8.05 -5.51
N LEU A 102 -2.83 -7.23 -4.49
CA LEU A 102 -2.95 -5.81 -4.78
C LEU A 102 -1.62 -5.36 -5.39
N PRO A 103 -1.64 -4.50 -6.42
CA PRO A 103 -0.40 -3.94 -6.92
C PRO A 103 0.33 -3.28 -5.75
N VAL A 104 1.65 -3.45 -5.74
CA VAL A 104 2.52 -2.76 -4.80
C VAL A 104 2.18 -1.27 -4.85
N PRO A 105 1.95 -0.60 -3.69
CA PRO A 105 1.52 0.78 -3.68
C PRO A 105 2.45 1.72 -4.45
N GLU A 106 1.89 2.74 -5.09
CA GLU A 106 2.68 3.81 -5.69
C GLU A 106 3.53 4.55 -4.63
N PRO A 107 4.69 5.14 -4.98
CA PRO A 107 5.64 5.72 -4.01
C PRO A 107 5.02 6.76 -3.08
N ALA A 108 4.14 7.61 -3.61
CA ALA A 108 3.44 8.62 -2.81
C ALA A 108 2.57 7.98 -1.71
N LEU A 109 1.91 6.86 -2.01
CA LEU A 109 1.13 6.13 -1.01
C LEU A 109 2.05 5.39 -0.04
N MET A 110 3.09 4.72 -0.51
CA MET A 110 4.08 4.08 0.37
C MET A 110 4.62 5.04 1.42
N ARG A 111 4.96 6.27 1.02
CA ARG A 111 5.46 7.31 1.91
C ARG A 111 4.44 7.68 2.98
N LEU A 112 3.17 7.87 2.58
CA LEU A 112 2.10 8.13 3.53
C LEU A 112 1.96 7.00 4.55
N LEU A 113 2.03 5.73 4.11
CA LEU A 113 1.96 4.57 4.99
C LEU A 113 3.16 4.47 5.94
N TRP A 114 4.35 4.78 5.45
CA TRP A 114 5.57 4.85 6.26
C TRP A 114 5.48 5.93 7.33
N LYS A 115 5.08 7.16 6.98
CA LYS A 115 4.96 8.28 7.94
C LYS A 115 4.02 7.98 9.12
N GLN A 116 3.06 7.07 8.96
CA GLN A 116 2.17 6.63 10.05
C GLN A 116 2.86 5.72 11.08
N GLN A 117 4.03 5.18 10.79
CA GLN A 117 4.74 4.27 11.71
C GLN A 117 5.52 5.02 12.80
N GLY A 118 5.73 6.33 12.63
CA GLY A 118 6.60 7.13 13.47
C GLY A 118 8.00 7.32 12.87
N PHE A 119 8.89 7.91 13.67
CA PHE A 119 10.24 8.27 13.24
C PHE A 119 11.24 7.12 13.47
N PHE A 120 11.99 6.79 12.42
CA PHE A 120 13.05 5.77 12.45
C PHE A 120 14.31 6.31 11.79
N PRO A 121 15.41 6.53 12.54
CA PRO A 121 16.62 7.13 11.99
C PRO A 121 17.41 6.18 11.08
N TYR A 122 17.10 4.89 11.07
CA TYR A 122 17.75 3.92 10.19
C TYR A 122 16.71 3.19 9.37
N MET A 123 16.87 3.24 8.05
CA MET A 123 15.94 2.65 7.10
C MET A 123 16.64 1.61 6.25
N THR A 124 16.02 0.44 6.12
CA THR A 124 16.35 -0.54 5.10
C THR A 124 15.21 -0.60 4.10
N ILE A 125 15.51 -0.49 2.81
CA ILE A 125 14.51 -0.67 1.73
C ILE A 125 14.87 -1.94 0.97
N ILE A 126 13.96 -2.92 0.93
CA ILE A 126 14.06 -4.06 0.02
C ILE A 126 13.47 -3.62 -1.31
N MET A 127 14.35 -3.39 -2.28
CA MET A 127 13.99 -2.82 -3.57
C MET A 127 13.18 -3.80 -4.40
N PRO A 128 12.18 -3.34 -5.19
CA PRO A 128 11.56 -4.19 -6.18
C PRO A 128 12.60 -4.67 -7.21
N ASP A 129 12.21 -5.65 -8.00
CA ASP A 129 13.02 -6.14 -9.13
C ASP A 129 12.43 -5.51 -10.40
N PHE A 130 13.17 -4.58 -11.01
CA PHE A 130 12.76 -3.92 -12.25
C PHE A 130 13.10 -4.76 -13.48
N GLY A 131 13.85 -5.85 -13.31
CA GLY A 131 14.19 -6.80 -14.36
C GLY A 131 15.10 -6.23 -15.44
N LYS A 132 15.94 -5.24 -15.11
CA LYS A 132 16.97 -4.73 -16.03
C LYS A 132 18.13 -5.71 -16.09
N GLU A 133 18.63 -5.92 -17.30
CA GLU A 133 19.80 -6.78 -17.52
C GLU A 133 21.11 -6.07 -17.17
N ASP A 134 21.16 -4.75 -17.38
CA ASP A 134 22.30 -3.93 -17.01
C ASP A 134 22.23 -3.48 -15.55
N PHE A 135 23.38 -3.57 -14.87
CA PHE A 135 23.51 -3.22 -13.47
C PHE A 135 23.17 -1.74 -13.21
N TYR A 136 23.70 -0.81 -14.01
CA TYR A 136 23.49 0.61 -13.79
C TYR A 136 22.06 1.01 -14.13
N GLU A 137 21.44 0.42 -15.16
CA GLU A 137 20.02 0.63 -15.45
C GLU A 137 19.10 0.18 -14.31
N GLU A 138 19.38 -0.96 -13.66
CA GLU A 138 18.61 -1.42 -12.49
C GLU A 138 18.76 -0.44 -11.32
N ILE A 139 20.00 -0.04 -11.02
CA ILE A 139 20.30 0.87 -9.91
C ILE A 139 19.73 2.27 -10.16
N GLU A 140 19.72 2.76 -11.40
CA GLU A 140 19.08 4.03 -11.76
C GLU A 140 17.56 3.96 -11.56
N ALA A 141 16.89 2.87 -11.96
CA ALA A 141 15.46 2.68 -11.73
C ALA A 141 15.13 2.63 -10.22
N GLU A 142 15.96 1.92 -9.45
CA GLU A 142 15.88 1.90 -7.99
C GLU A 142 16.06 3.30 -7.37
N ALA A 143 17.00 4.09 -7.90
CA ALA A 143 17.26 5.46 -7.46
C ALA A 143 16.08 6.41 -7.74
N GLU A 144 15.46 6.32 -8.91
CA GLU A 144 14.23 7.08 -9.24
C GLU A 144 13.11 6.74 -8.26
N LEU A 145 12.88 5.46 -7.97
CA LEU A 145 11.86 5.03 -7.01
C LEU A 145 12.10 5.62 -5.62
N VAL A 146 13.35 5.55 -5.12
CA VAL A 146 13.70 6.10 -3.80
C VAL A 146 13.50 7.61 -3.79
N ARG A 147 13.81 8.30 -4.89
CA ARG A 147 13.63 9.74 -5.00
C ARG A 147 12.17 10.13 -4.85
N GLU A 148 11.28 9.44 -5.55
CA GLU A 148 9.84 9.66 -5.46
C GLU A 148 9.29 9.25 -4.09
N PHE A 149 9.78 8.14 -3.53
CA PHE A 149 9.34 7.62 -2.24
C PHE A 149 9.72 8.54 -1.07
N LEU A 150 10.94 9.08 -1.05
CA LEU A 150 11.42 9.91 0.06
C LEU A 150 11.08 11.39 -0.13
N GLU A 151 10.97 11.91 -1.36
CA GLU A 151 10.61 13.31 -1.69
C GLU A 151 11.27 14.40 -0.81
N GLY A 152 12.50 14.16 -0.33
CA GLY A 152 13.21 15.10 0.55
C GLY A 152 13.25 14.74 2.03
N ASP A 153 12.57 13.67 2.48
CA ASP A 153 12.60 13.21 3.88
C ASP A 153 13.94 12.52 4.29
N TYR A 154 15.06 12.87 3.63
CA TYR A 154 16.39 12.32 3.91
C TYR A 154 16.99 12.87 5.20
N ASP A 155 16.70 14.11 5.56
CA ASP A 155 17.26 14.83 6.72
C ASP A 155 16.96 14.14 8.07
N GLY A 156 15.94 13.28 8.09
CA GLY A 156 15.59 12.50 9.27
C GLY A 156 16.38 11.20 9.42
N LEU A 157 17.21 10.82 8.46
CA LEU A 157 17.91 9.55 8.44
C LEU A 157 19.38 9.71 8.87
N ASN A 158 19.85 8.75 9.66
CA ASN A 158 21.25 8.55 10.01
C ASN A 158 21.91 7.45 9.17
N GLY A 159 21.12 6.69 8.41
CA GLY A 159 21.63 5.66 7.50
C GLY A 159 20.53 5.04 6.65
N LEU A 160 20.82 4.88 5.37
CA LEU A 160 19.92 4.26 4.39
C LEU A 160 20.62 3.04 3.77
N LEU A 161 20.00 1.87 3.94
CA LEU A 161 20.44 0.63 3.30
C LEU A 161 19.45 0.21 2.23
N LEU A 162 19.91 0.07 1.00
CA LEU A 162 19.14 -0.42 -0.13
C LEU A 162 19.52 -1.88 -0.38
N VAL A 163 18.54 -2.76 -0.37
CA VAL A 163 18.73 -4.17 -0.67
C VAL A 163 18.30 -4.41 -2.11
N SER A 164 19.26 -4.38 -3.03
CA SER A 164 19.03 -4.56 -4.46
C SER A 164 19.16 -6.03 -4.87
N ARG A 165 18.39 -6.43 -5.89
CA ARG A 165 18.57 -7.74 -6.53
C ARG A 165 19.87 -7.79 -7.33
N ALA A 166 20.30 -6.67 -7.91
CA ALA A 166 21.50 -6.58 -8.73
C ALA A 166 22.78 -6.98 -7.98
N LEU A 167 22.74 -6.92 -6.64
CA LEU A 167 23.85 -7.27 -5.75
C LEU A 167 23.65 -8.60 -5.01
N GLU A 168 22.66 -9.43 -5.37
CA GLU A 168 22.45 -10.77 -4.81
C GLU A 168 23.65 -11.69 -5.13
N GLY A 169 24.69 -11.58 -4.30
CA GLY A 169 25.98 -12.24 -4.45
C GLY A 169 26.96 -11.90 -3.32
N GLY A 170 26.59 -10.98 -2.42
CA GLY A 170 27.37 -10.63 -1.23
C GLY A 170 28.27 -9.41 -1.40
N LEU A 171 28.17 -8.72 -2.54
CA LEU A 171 28.80 -7.42 -2.75
C LEU A 171 27.98 -6.34 -2.03
N GLN A 172 28.70 -5.39 -1.44
CA GLN A 172 28.18 -4.16 -0.86
C GLN A 172 28.98 -3.01 -1.49
N ILE A 173 28.27 -1.99 -1.95
CA ILE A 173 28.87 -0.82 -2.57
C ILE A 173 28.34 0.46 -1.89
N SER A 174 29.18 1.48 -1.84
CA SER A 174 28.74 2.84 -1.59
C SER A 174 28.04 3.34 -2.85
N LEU A 175 26.86 3.95 -2.71
CA LEU A 175 26.17 4.55 -3.84
C LEU A 175 26.58 6.01 -4.06
N GLU A 176 27.23 6.64 -3.09
CA GLU A 176 27.70 8.03 -3.24
C GLU A 176 28.81 8.14 -4.31
N GLU A 177 29.60 7.08 -4.48
CA GLU A 177 30.70 7.03 -5.45
C GLU A 177 30.23 6.58 -6.84
N GLU A 178 29.13 5.84 -6.91
CA GLU A 178 28.68 5.14 -8.13
C GLU A 178 27.50 5.83 -8.83
N VAL A 179 26.67 6.58 -8.10
CA VAL A 179 25.40 7.10 -8.61
C VAL A 179 25.23 8.60 -8.27
N PRO A 180 25.11 9.50 -9.26
CA PRO A 180 25.06 10.95 -9.04
C PRO A 180 23.98 11.41 -8.06
N TYR A 181 22.80 10.80 -8.13
CA TYR A 181 21.69 11.12 -7.25
C TYR A 181 22.03 10.96 -5.76
N TYR A 182 22.73 9.89 -5.38
CA TYR A 182 23.14 9.67 -3.99
C TYR A 182 24.38 10.50 -3.61
N SER A 183 25.26 10.81 -4.56
CA SER A 183 26.33 11.78 -4.33
C SER A 183 25.80 13.13 -3.89
N HIS A 184 24.70 13.62 -4.48
CA HIS A 184 24.08 14.89 -4.09
C HIS A 184 23.49 14.83 -2.67
N ILE A 185 22.75 13.77 -2.36
CA ILE A 185 22.17 13.57 -1.02
C ILE A 185 23.27 13.57 0.05
N TYR A 186 24.39 12.87 -0.18
CA TYR A 186 25.48 12.81 0.77
C TYR A 186 26.17 14.17 0.96
N GLN A 187 26.36 14.94 -0.11
CA GLN A 187 26.95 16.28 -0.02
C GLN A 187 26.06 17.24 0.78
N ASP A 188 24.74 17.14 0.62
CA ASP A 188 23.78 18.03 1.27
C ASP A 188 23.49 17.65 2.73
N THR A 189 23.43 16.34 3.02
CA THR A 189 22.92 15.83 4.31
C THR A 189 23.95 15.05 5.12
N GLY A 190 25.02 14.57 4.50
CA GLY A 190 25.96 13.63 5.09
C GLY A 190 25.40 12.21 5.30
N LEU A 191 24.20 11.90 4.77
CA LEU A 191 23.55 10.60 4.91
C LEU A 191 24.31 9.51 4.14
N PRO A 192 24.86 8.48 4.81
CA PRO A 192 25.43 7.35 4.11
C PRO A 192 24.32 6.47 3.49
N VAL A 193 24.48 6.15 2.21
CA VAL A 193 23.62 5.29 1.40
C VAL A 193 24.42 4.11 0.86
N ILE A 194 24.04 2.93 1.35
CA ILE A 194 24.71 1.67 1.02
C ILE A 194 23.76 0.83 0.17
N CYS A 195 24.27 0.24 -0.91
CA CYS A 195 23.56 -0.81 -1.64
C CYS A 195 24.18 -2.19 -1.36
N ALA A 196 23.35 -3.19 -1.11
CA ALA A 196 23.79 -4.55 -0.82
C ALA A 196 22.81 -5.60 -1.35
N GLY A 197 23.27 -6.85 -1.52
CA GLY A 197 22.40 -7.97 -1.89
C GLY A 197 21.53 -8.54 -0.76
N SER A 198 21.68 -8.04 0.47
CA SER A 198 20.85 -8.48 1.60
C SER A 198 20.90 -7.47 2.75
N PRO A 199 19.92 -7.49 3.67
CA PRO A 199 19.97 -6.68 4.88
C PRO A 199 21.27 -6.90 5.67
N ALA A 200 21.76 -5.85 6.30
CA ALA A 200 22.92 -5.93 7.18
C ALA A 200 22.49 -6.21 8.63
N VAL A 201 23.23 -7.08 9.32
CA VAL A 201 23.06 -7.29 10.78
C VAL A 201 23.39 -6.00 11.54
N ALA A 202 24.27 -5.16 10.97
CA ALA A 202 24.66 -3.86 11.50
C ALA A 202 23.58 -2.81 11.21
N GLY A 203 22.45 -2.93 11.90
CA GLY A 203 21.50 -1.85 12.11
C GLY A 203 21.36 -1.59 13.61
N SER A 204 21.19 -0.34 13.99
CA SER A 204 20.89 0.00 15.39
C SER A 204 19.49 -0.52 15.76
N ARG A 205 19.29 -0.83 17.05
CA ARG A 205 17.97 -1.22 17.58
C ARG A 205 16.94 -0.13 17.25
N GLY A 206 15.74 -0.53 16.83
CA GLY A 206 14.67 0.41 16.48
C GLY A 206 14.80 1.01 15.08
N SER A 207 15.08 0.16 14.09
CA SER A 207 15.06 0.51 12.66
C SER A 207 13.72 0.19 11.99
N ILE A 208 13.51 0.71 10.79
CA ILE A 208 12.42 0.29 9.91
C ILE A 208 12.97 -0.45 8.68
N CYS A 209 12.31 -1.54 8.31
CA CYS A 209 12.54 -2.25 7.06
C CYS A 209 11.29 -2.11 6.19
N ILE A 210 11.43 -1.48 5.03
CA ILE A 210 10.37 -1.29 4.06
C ILE A 210 10.57 -2.31 2.94
N ASP A 211 9.65 -3.25 2.82
CA ASP A 211 9.74 -4.32 1.83
C ASP A 211 8.82 -4.04 0.65
N MET A 212 9.42 -3.73 -0.50
CA MET A 212 8.72 -3.41 -1.74
C MET A 212 8.79 -4.56 -2.77
N ARG A 213 9.45 -5.69 -2.45
CA ARG A 213 9.74 -6.76 -3.41
C ARG A 213 8.76 -7.92 -3.33
N PRO A 214 7.97 -8.18 -4.39
CA PRO A 214 7.12 -9.36 -4.45
C PRO A 214 7.93 -10.67 -4.35
N GLY A 215 7.44 -11.63 -3.57
CA GLY A 215 8.08 -12.93 -3.40
C GLY A 215 9.44 -12.92 -2.69
N TYR A 216 9.83 -11.80 -2.07
CA TYR A 216 11.10 -11.71 -1.35
C TYR A 216 11.17 -12.66 -0.17
N ARG A 217 12.24 -13.47 -0.14
CA ARG A 217 12.52 -14.37 0.97
C ARG A 217 13.27 -13.61 2.06
N ILE A 218 12.53 -13.23 3.10
CA ILE A 218 13.05 -12.48 4.25
C ILE A 218 14.31 -13.13 4.85
N ALA A 219 15.39 -12.35 4.91
CA ALA A 219 16.63 -12.74 5.57
C ALA A 219 16.52 -12.59 7.11
N PHE A 220 15.70 -13.42 7.76
CA PHE A 220 15.33 -13.31 9.19
C PHE A 220 16.49 -13.09 10.17
N ARG A 221 17.68 -13.66 9.89
CA ARG A 221 18.86 -13.56 10.76
C ARG A 221 19.64 -12.25 10.58
N ARG A 222 19.37 -11.52 9.50
CA ARG A 222 20.08 -10.29 9.16
C ARG A 222 19.29 -9.03 9.48
N LEU A 223 18.00 -9.16 9.80
CA LEU A 223 17.21 -8.03 10.28
C LEU A 223 17.63 -7.64 11.71
N PRO A 224 17.81 -6.34 12.00
CA PRO A 224 18.10 -5.87 13.36
C PRO A 224 17.02 -6.27 14.39
N GLU A 225 17.37 -6.18 15.67
CA GLU A 225 16.43 -6.40 16.77
C GLU A 225 15.42 -5.25 16.87
N ASN A 226 14.16 -5.56 17.23
CA ASN A 226 13.08 -4.58 17.40
C ASN A 226 12.80 -3.74 16.14
N THR A 227 13.08 -4.28 14.95
CA THR A 227 12.74 -3.63 13.68
C THR A 227 11.21 -3.60 13.49
N ILE A 228 10.70 -2.51 12.90
CA ILE A 228 9.37 -2.54 12.27
C ILE A 228 9.55 -3.01 10.83
N TYR A 229 8.91 -4.13 10.49
CA TYR A 229 8.88 -4.66 9.13
C TYR A 229 7.60 -4.21 8.44
N LEU A 230 7.71 -3.24 7.55
CA LEU A 230 6.61 -2.68 6.77
C LEU A 230 6.58 -3.34 5.39
N ASP A 231 5.64 -4.26 5.20
CA ASP A 231 5.45 -5.02 3.96
C ASP A 231 4.49 -4.31 3.01
N MET A 232 5.03 -3.73 1.94
CA MET A 232 4.24 -3.06 0.91
C MET A 232 3.53 -4.04 -0.03
N THR A 233 3.97 -5.30 -0.10
CA THR A 233 3.35 -6.32 -0.95
C THR A 233 2.20 -7.05 -0.26
N SER A 234 2.16 -6.99 1.08
CA SER A 234 1.12 -7.58 1.93
C SER A 234 0.93 -9.08 1.71
N GLU A 235 2.03 -9.79 1.48
CA GLU A 235 2.03 -11.23 1.25
C GLU A 235 1.84 -12.00 2.56
N ALA A 236 0.75 -12.78 2.64
CA ALA A 236 0.41 -13.53 3.85
C ALA A 236 1.51 -14.50 4.31
N GLU A 237 2.35 -15.00 3.39
CA GLU A 237 3.47 -15.85 3.75
C GLU A 237 4.57 -15.10 4.51
N LYS A 238 4.84 -13.83 4.15
CA LYS A 238 5.81 -12.98 4.84
C LYS A 238 5.42 -12.77 6.30
N GLU A 239 4.16 -12.39 6.54
CA GLU A 239 3.58 -12.26 7.89
C GLU A 239 3.75 -13.56 8.69
N ARG A 240 3.27 -14.67 8.12
CA ARG A 240 3.30 -15.99 8.78
C ARG A 240 4.72 -16.39 9.18
N LEU A 241 5.68 -16.21 8.28
CA LEU A 241 7.07 -16.61 8.52
C LEU A 241 7.77 -15.68 9.52
N LEU A 242 7.53 -14.37 9.44
CA LEU A 242 8.15 -13.40 10.35
C LEU A 242 7.64 -13.61 11.78
N CYS A 243 6.32 -13.67 11.98
CA CYS A 243 5.69 -13.93 13.27
C CYS A 243 6.15 -15.25 13.90
N ALA A 244 6.40 -16.28 13.08
CA ALA A 244 6.89 -17.57 13.56
C ALA A 244 8.37 -17.56 13.97
N LYS A 245 9.22 -16.77 13.28
CA LYS A 245 10.68 -16.83 13.42
C LYS A 245 11.30 -15.70 14.24
N ARG A 246 10.67 -14.53 14.31
CA ARG A 246 11.20 -13.31 14.94
C ARG A 246 10.09 -12.60 15.71
N LYS A 247 9.89 -13.00 16.97
CA LYS A 247 8.87 -12.41 17.86
C LYS A 247 9.19 -10.99 18.33
N ASP A 248 10.44 -10.58 18.18
CA ASP A 248 10.92 -9.25 18.52
C ASP A 248 10.68 -8.22 17.41
N ILE A 249 10.32 -8.66 16.20
CA ILE A 249 10.03 -7.78 15.06
C ILE A 249 8.53 -7.53 14.98
N SER A 250 8.15 -6.27 14.80
CA SER A 250 6.75 -5.89 14.57
C SER A 250 6.45 -5.93 13.07
N TYR A 251 5.56 -6.84 12.65
CA TYR A 251 5.07 -6.88 11.27
C TYR A 251 3.91 -5.90 11.07
N VAL A 252 3.99 -5.11 10.00
CA VAL A 252 2.91 -4.24 9.53
C VAL A 252 2.80 -4.40 8.02
N SER A 253 1.60 -4.55 7.49
CA SER A 253 1.38 -4.58 6.03
C SER A 253 0.69 -3.32 5.55
N ALA A 254 1.00 -2.89 4.32
CA ALA A 254 0.33 -1.79 3.66
C ALA A 254 -1.19 -1.98 3.64
N LEU A 255 -1.64 -3.20 3.35
CA LEU A 255 -3.05 -3.56 3.32
C LEU A 255 -3.74 -3.40 4.67
N ASN A 256 -3.09 -3.75 5.78
CA ASN A 256 -3.68 -3.58 7.12
C ASN A 256 -3.85 -2.10 7.48
N ILE A 257 -2.87 -1.27 7.12
CA ILE A 257 -2.96 0.18 7.32
C ILE A 257 -4.09 0.75 6.45
N LEU A 258 -4.14 0.39 5.16
CA LEU A 258 -5.17 0.82 4.23
C LEU A 258 -6.57 0.38 4.67
N ASP A 259 -6.74 -0.86 5.15
CA ASP A 259 -8.01 -1.36 5.68
C ASP A 259 -8.50 -0.48 6.83
N THR A 260 -7.61 -0.12 7.75
CA THR A 260 -7.93 0.78 8.87
C THR A 260 -8.33 2.16 8.36
N TYR A 261 -7.54 2.71 7.43
CA TYR A 261 -7.73 4.05 6.90
C TYR A 261 -9.05 4.17 6.12
N VAL A 262 -9.27 3.29 5.15
CA VAL A 262 -10.49 3.26 4.33
C VAL A 262 -11.73 3.00 5.18
N ARG A 263 -11.69 2.03 6.12
CA ARG A 263 -12.85 1.73 6.99
C ARG A 263 -13.19 2.89 7.93
N LYS A 264 -12.18 3.58 8.49
CA LYS A 264 -12.41 4.78 9.30
C LYS A 264 -13.20 5.82 8.50
N ARG A 265 -12.81 6.08 7.24
CA ARG A 265 -13.50 7.05 6.38
C ARG A 265 -14.86 6.61 5.91
N TYR A 266 -14.99 5.33 5.55
CA TYR A 266 -16.30 4.76 5.25
C TYR A 266 -17.28 4.93 6.42
N ASN A 267 -16.82 4.66 7.64
CA ASN A 267 -17.64 4.76 8.84
C ASN A 267 -17.93 6.22 9.23
N THR A 268 -16.96 7.14 9.16
CA THR A 268 -17.23 8.56 9.44
C THR A 268 -18.32 9.10 8.50
N ASN A 269 -18.27 8.76 7.21
CA ASN A 269 -19.33 9.13 6.26
C ASN A 269 -20.65 8.36 6.49
N ARG A 270 -20.61 7.19 7.12
CA ARG A 270 -21.80 6.45 7.56
C ARG A 270 -22.56 7.18 8.67
N TYR A 271 -21.87 7.96 9.50
CA TYR A 271 -22.40 8.58 10.72
C TYR A 271 -22.45 10.12 10.73
N GLN A 272 -21.78 10.81 9.80
CA GLN A 272 -21.73 12.29 9.80
C GLN A 272 -23.09 12.99 9.58
N GLU A 273 -24.14 12.30 9.14
CA GLU A 273 -25.49 12.88 9.04
C GLU A 273 -26.45 12.43 10.14
N SER A 274 -26.04 11.59 11.09
CA SER A 274 -26.91 11.23 12.22
C SER A 274 -26.96 12.31 13.30
N ASP A 275 -25.96 13.20 13.37
CA ASP A 275 -25.88 14.23 14.41
C ASP A 275 -26.62 15.52 14.06
N ASP A 276 -26.87 15.80 12.78
CA ASP A 276 -27.69 16.96 12.34
C ASP A 276 -29.21 16.74 12.50
N ASN A 277 -29.63 15.58 13.03
CA ASN A 277 -31.04 15.22 13.21
C ASN A 277 -31.42 14.87 14.65
N GLN A 278 -30.63 15.25 15.66
CA GLN A 278 -31.13 15.27 17.03
C GLN A 278 -31.82 16.61 17.32
N PRO A 279 -33.16 16.66 17.46
CA PRO A 279 -33.75 17.80 18.16
C PRO A 279 -33.26 17.71 19.60
N TYR A 280 -32.60 18.77 20.06
CA TYR A 280 -32.43 19.03 21.49
C TYR A 280 -33.75 18.72 22.21
N LYS A 281 -33.71 17.75 23.13
CA LYS A 281 -34.74 17.57 24.16
C LYS A 281 -34.24 18.18 25.45
#